data_AF-A0A511BV36-F1
#
_entry.id   AF-A0A511BV36-F1
#
_cell.length_a   1.000
_cell.length_b   1.000
_cell.length_c   1.000
_cell.angle_alpha   90.00
_cell.angle_beta   90.00
_cell.angle_gamma   90.00
#
_symmetry.space_group_name_H-M   'P 1'
#
loop_
_entity.id
_entity.type
_entity.pdbx_description
1 polymer ?
#
loop_
_entity_poly.entity_id
_entity_poly.type
_entity_poly.pdbx_seq_one_letter_code
_entity_poly.pdbx_strand_id
1 'polypeptide(L)'
;MKRVIACLLLSAASAPLAQAQDMEAFRRNMVNAANALGQGHVTEPPTSPATQDNGGVALTQKLTYQRMSNAIGQASILGLSLGMSAPEATTVLRQYCQTEPSIRTETLRTSHKGVDIESQPYPASLACQRGSDRIDVALAPPVMGGVVTRIERTASYPPLNAPAYDALRAELTAHYAAHLPPLSGGSAATALYALKSGPVFEKADGTGIDPSPSSDPRAATTQAWLRIAVSVVPQNPSAVRSLSITTEDIGAEQAITAEIIRQLNTAIDAKLAHATAKPAL
;
A
#
# COMPACT_ATOMS: atom_id res chain seq x y z
N MET A 1 41.44 -51.95 -33.17
CA MET A 1 40.26 -52.25 -32.31
C MET A 1 40.72 -52.02 -30.88
N LYS A 2 40.20 -51.16 -30.01
CA LYS A 2 38.86 -50.57 -29.79
C LYS A 2 39.02 -49.06 -29.48
N ARG A 3 38.08 -48.24 -29.96
CA ARG A 3 38.00 -46.78 -29.76
C ARG A 3 37.16 -46.48 -28.51
N VAL A 4 37.63 -45.57 -27.67
CA VAL A 4 36.86 -44.99 -26.55
C VAL A 4 35.98 -43.88 -27.13
N ILE A 5 34.68 -43.98 -26.92
CA ILE A 5 33.69 -42.96 -27.28
C ILE A 5 33.47 -42.09 -26.03
N ALA A 6 33.92 -40.84 -26.09
CA ALA A 6 33.51 -39.81 -25.15
C ALA A 6 32.56 -38.87 -25.91
N CYS A 7 31.26 -38.95 -25.59
CA CYS A 7 30.26 -37.97 -26.00
C CYS A 7 30.53 -36.66 -25.26
N LEU A 8 31.08 -35.67 -25.95
CA LEU A 8 31.05 -34.27 -25.54
C LEU A 8 29.90 -33.60 -26.29
N LEU A 9 28.75 -33.55 -25.62
CA LEU A 9 27.65 -32.66 -25.97
C LEU A 9 28.13 -31.21 -25.78
N LEU A 10 28.41 -30.52 -26.88
CA LEU A 10 28.49 -29.05 -26.88
C LEU A 10 27.06 -28.50 -26.78
N SER A 11 26.58 -28.31 -25.54
CA SER A 11 25.48 -27.37 -25.25
C SER A 11 26.09 -25.98 -25.07
N ALA A 12 26.31 -25.29 -26.19
CA ALA A 12 26.70 -23.90 -26.20
C ALA A 12 25.52 -23.01 -25.79
N ALA A 13 25.64 -22.43 -24.60
CA ALA A 13 25.25 -21.08 -24.20
C ALA A 13 24.02 -20.44 -24.90
N SER A 14 22.86 -20.51 -24.24
CA SER A 14 21.76 -19.57 -24.44
C SER A 14 21.18 -19.20 -23.07
N ALA A 15 21.88 -18.34 -22.32
CA ALA A 15 21.45 -17.92 -20.98
C ALA A 15 21.57 -16.42 -20.63
N PRO A 16 22.27 -15.51 -21.36
CA PRO A 16 22.30 -14.10 -20.93
C PRO A 16 21.13 -13.25 -21.45
N LEU A 17 20.40 -13.68 -22.49
CA LEU A 17 19.38 -12.85 -23.14
C LEU A 17 18.00 -12.92 -22.47
N ALA A 18 17.61 -14.07 -21.91
CA ALA A 18 16.33 -14.20 -21.19
C ALA A 18 16.35 -13.47 -19.82
N GLN A 19 17.49 -13.51 -19.11
CA GLN A 19 17.69 -12.83 -17.83
C GLN A 19 17.59 -11.30 -17.91
N ALA A 20 18.01 -10.70 -19.02
CA ALA A 20 17.93 -9.25 -19.21
C ALA A 20 16.51 -8.79 -19.56
N GLN A 21 15.77 -9.54 -20.38
CA GLN A 21 14.42 -9.18 -20.83
C GLN A 21 13.39 -9.20 -19.69
N ASP A 22 13.47 -10.19 -18.78
CA ASP A 22 12.58 -10.29 -17.62
C ASP A 22 12.88 -9.21 -16.56
N MET A 23 14.15 -8.80 -16.45
CA MET A 23 14.53 -7.71 -15.54
C MET A 23 14.19 -6.34 -16.08
N GLU A 24 14.29 -6.12 -17.39
CA GLU A 24 13.75 -4.91 -18.00
C GLU A 24 12.22 -4.87 -17.88
N ALA A 25 11.51 -5.99 -17.90
CA ALA A 25 10.06 -6.01 -17.67
C ALA A 25 9.71 -5.66 -16.21
N PHE A 26 10.44 -6.21 -15.24
CA PHE A 26 10.28 -5.85 -13.82
C PHE A 26 10.65 -4.38 -13.55
N ARG A 27 11.81 -3.92 -14.03
CA ARG A 27 12.24 -2.51 -13.94
C ARG A 27 11.29 -1.58 -14.66
N ARG A 28 10.83 -1.91 -15.88
CA ARG A 28 9.81 -1.13 -16.59
C ARG A 28 8.49 -1.09 -15.81
N ASN A 29 8.07 -2.20 -15.19
CA ASN A 29 6.88 -2.21 -14.35
C ASN A 29 7.04 -1.35 -13.08
N MET A 30 8.24 -1.28 -12.50
CA MET A 30 8.56 -0.41 -11.36
C MET A 30 8.75 1.07 -11.75
N VAL A 31 9.34 1.35 -12.92
CA VAL A 31 9.80 2.69 -13.35
C VAL A 31 8.80 3.41 -14.27
N ASN A 32 8.05 2.72 -15.13
CA ASN A 32 7.17 3.38 -16.11
C ASN A 32 5.99 4.10 -15.45
N ALA A 33 5.57 3.72 -14.25
CA ALA A 33 4.54 4.44 -13.50
C ALA A 33 5.06 5.78 -12.94
N ALA A 34 6.37 5.94 -12.72
CA ALA A 34 6.96 7.20 -12.27
C ALA A 34 7.14 8.23 -13.40
N ASN A 35 7.36 7.77 -14.64
CA ASN A 35 7.56 8.65 -15.81
C ASN A 35 6.25 9.10 -16.49
N ALA A 36 5.11 8.46 -16.20
CA ALA A 36 3.80 8.83 -16.73
C ALA A 36 3.26 10.16 -16.16
N LEU A 37 3.87 10.71 -15.11
CA LEU A 37 3.53 12.01 -14.52
C LEU A 37 4.06 13.21 -15.32
N GLY A 38 4.88 12.98 -16.36
CA GLY A 38 5.55 14.04 -17.12
C GLY A 38 4.77 14.62 -18.30
N GLN A 39 3.67 14.01 -18.75
CA GLN A 39 2.90 14.50 -19.90
C GLN A 39 1.40 14.27 -19.75
N GLY A 40 0.65 15.34 -19.50
CA GLY A 40 -0.80 15.34 -19.67
C GLY A 40 -1.50 16.32 -18.74
N HIS A 41 -2.09 17.38 -19.31
CA HIS A 41 -3.01 18.28 -18.63
C HIS A 41 -4.08 17.50 -17.85
N VAL A 42 -4.28 17.83 -16.57
CA VAL A 42 -5.46 17.43 -15.80
C VAL A 42 -6.64 18.28 -16.27
N THR A 43 -7.31 17.85 -17.33
CA THR A 43 -8.65 18.35 -17.63
C THR A 43 -9.64 17.57 -16.78
N GLU A 44 -10.11 18.25 -15.74
CA GLU A 44 -11.20 17.91 -14.80
C GLU A 44 -10.97 16.69 -13.89
N PRO A 45 -11.26 16.80 -12.58
CA PRO A 45 -11.23 15.65 -11.70
C PRO A 45 -12.30 14.64 -12.16
N PRO A 46 -11.98 13.34 -12.25
CA PRO A 46 -12.99 12.32 -12.47
C PRO A 46 -14.07 12.46 -11.40
N THR A 47 -15.32 12.57 -11.81
CA THR A 47 -16.47 12.49 -10.92
C THR A 47 -16.35 11.19 -10.14
N SER A 48 -16.07 11.28 -8.84
CA SER A 48 -16.14 10.10 -7.97
C SER A 48 -17.52 9.48 -8.15
N PRO A 49 -17.65 8.13 -8.23
CA PRO A 49 -18.96 7.51 -8.35
C PRO A 49 -19.85 8.06 -7.23
N ALA A 50 -21.05 8.54 -7.60
CA ALA A 50 -21.97 9.14 -6.65
C ALA A 50 -22.27 8.12 -5.55
N THR A 51 -21.71 8.34 -4.36
CA THR A 51 -22.02 7.51 -3.20
C THR A 51 -23.49 7.77 -2.86
N GLN A 52 -24.27 6.69 -2.79
CA GLN A 52 -25.70 6.78 -2.54
C GLN A 52 -25.94 7.50 -1.20
N ASP A 53 -26.66 8.62 -1.23
CA ASP A 53 -26.96 9.37 0.00
C ASP A 53 -27.83 8.51 0.93
N ASN A 54 -27.28 8.18 2.09
CA ASN A 54 -27.96 7.43 3.14
C ASN A 54 -28.58 8.36 4.20
N GLY A 55 -28.52 9.69 4.02
CA GLY A 55 -28.94 10.66 5.04
C GLY A 55 -28.00 10.72 6.26
N GLY A 56 -26.81 10.12 6.16
CA GLY A 56 -25.76 10.14 7.17
C GLY A 56 -25.06 11.50 7.29
N VAL A 57 -24.12 11.60 8.23
CA VAL A 57 -23.30 12.81 8.42
C VAL A 57 -22.30 12.95 7.27
N ALA A 58 -22.39 14.06 6.54
CA ALA A 58 -21.38 14.46 5.58
C ALA A 58 -20.10 14.87 6.32
N LEU A 59 -19.05 14.05 6.24
CA LEU A 59 -17.75 14.35 6.84
C LEU A 59 -17.07 15.48 6.08
N THR A 60 -16.61 16.50 6.81
CA THR A 60 -15.94 17.67 6.23
C THR A 60 -14.43 17.53 6.32
N GLN A 61 -13.72 17.93 5.28
CA GLN A 61 -12.26 17.94 5.30
C GLN A 61 -11.76 18.99 6.32
N LYS A 62 -11.01 18.53 7.31
CA LYS A 62 -10.37 19.36 8.35
C LYS A 62 -8.90 19.04 8.54
N LEU A 63 -8.46 17.89 8.06
CA LEU A 63 -7.07 17.46 8.09
C LEU A 63 -6.46 17.67 6.71
N THR A 64 -5.18 18.07 6.72
CA THR A 64 -4.33 18.10 5.54
C THR A 64 -3.27 17.02 5.70
N TYR A 65 -3.16 16.13 4.72
CA TYR A 65 -2.11 15.11 4.74
C TYR A 65 -0.74 15.77 4.60
N GLN A 66 0.19 15.43 5.50
CA GLN A 66 1.55 15.91 5.47
C GLN A 66 2.48 14.78 5.08
N ARG A 67 2.92 14.78 3.82
CA ARG A 67 3.86 13.77 3.33
C ARG A 67 5.18 13.89 4.10
N MET A 68 5.69 12.76 4.57
CA MET A 68 7.00 12.69 5.22
C MET A 68 8.13 12.92 4.19
N SER A 69 9.19 13.59 4.62
CA SER A 69 10.38 13.85 3.80
C SER A 69 11.41 12.70 3.80
N ASN A 70 11.09 11.58 4.44
CA ASN A 70 11.98 10.43 4.61
C ASN A 70 11.71 9.32 3.58
N ALA A 71 12.51 8.25 3.61
CA ALA A 71 12.43 7.15 2.64
C ALA A 71 11.04 6.50 2.54
N ILE A 72 10.26 6.44 3.64
CA ILE A 72 8.91 5.85 3.63
C ILE A 72 7.92 6.81 2.98
N GLY A 73 7.97 8.11 3.31
CA GLY A 73 7.09 9.11 2.68
C GLY A 73 7.37 9.34 1.19
N GLN A 74 8.58 9.02 0.73
CA GLN A 74 8.98 9.06 -0.67
C GLN A 74 8.90 7.69 -1.37
N ALA A 75 8.54 6.63 -0.64
CA ALA A 75 8.41 5.31 -1.23
C ALA A 75 7.32 5.31 -2.31
N SER A 76 7.61 4.63 -3.41
CA SER A 76 6.64 4.44 -4.49
C SER A 76 6.51 2.96 -4.83
N ILE A 77 5.31 2.42 -4.72
CA ILE A 77 4.99 1.05 -5.10
C ILE A 77 4.25 1.13 -6.45
N LEU A 78 4.96 0.85 -7.55
CA LEU A 78 4.41 0.93 -8.91
C LEU A 78 3.80 2.31 -9.22
N GLY A 79 4.44 3.39 -8.78
CA GLY A 79 3.94 4.76 -8.96
C GLY A 79 2.97 5.23 -7.88
N LEU A 80 2.44 4.34 -7.03
CA LEU A 80 1.58 4.71 -5.91
C LEU A 80 2.42 5.19 -4.72
N SER A 81 2.00 6.27 -4.07
CA SER A 81 2.66 6.80 -2.88
C SER A 81 1.66 7.29 -1.85
N LEU A 82 2.06 7.30 -0.58
CA LEU A 82 1.26 7.88 0.50
C LEU A 82 0.95 9.36 0.22
N GLY A 83 -0.28 9.78 0.53
CA GLY A 83 -0.80 11.11 0.27
C GLY A 83 -1.23 11.39 -1.16
N MET A 84 -1.09 10.43 -2.09
CA MET A 84 -1.65 10.54 -3.44
C MET A 84 -3.18 10.66 -3.37
N SER A 85 -3.80 11.45 -4.24
CA SER A 85 -5.26 11.56 -4.26
C SER A 85 -5.92 10.29 -4.82
N ALA A 86 -7.16 9.98 -4.42
CA ALA A 86 -7.89 8.84 -4.98
C ALA A 86 -7.93 8.83 -6.53
N PRO A 87 -8.20 9.95 -7.24
CA PRO A 87 -8.19 9.97 -8.71
C PRO A 87 -6.83 9.64 -9.34
N GLU A 88 -5.74 10.14 -8.76
CA GLU A 88 -4.38 9.82 -9.20
C GLU A 88 -4.08 8.33 -8.97
N ALA A 89 -4.41 7.79 -7.80
CA ALA A 89 -4.23 6.39 -7.48
C ALA A 89 -5.05 5.48 -8.40
N THR A 90 -6.31 5.84 -8.70
CA THR A 90 -7.15 5.15 -9.70
C THR A 90 -6.48 5.13 -11.06
N THR A 91 -5.89 6.24 -11.49
CA THR A 91 -5.20 6.33 -12.79
C THR A 91 -3.98 5.42 -12.84
N VAL A 92 -3.14 5.42 -11.80
CA VAL A 92 -1.96 4.54 -11.69
C VAL A 92 -2.37 3.07 -11.69
N LEU A 93 -3.37 2.70 -10.89
CA LEU A 93 -3.89 1.33 -10.83
C LEU A 93 -4.46 0.88 -12.18
N ARG A 94 -5.26 1.73 -12.84
CA ARG A 94 -5.83 1.46 -14.17
C ARG A 94 -4.75 1.20 -15.22
N GLN A 95 -3.72 2.05 -15.25
CA GLN A 95 -2.60 1.89 -16.18
C GLN A 95 -1.83 0.59 -15.93
N TYR A 96 -1.56 0.26 -14.66
CA TYR A 96 -0.82 -0.94 -14.30
C TYR A 96 -1.60 -2.23 -14.59
N CYS A 97 -2.83 -2.30 -14.09
CA CYS A 97 -3.68 -3.48 -14.16
C CYS A 97 -4.43 -3.62 -15.50
N GLN A 98 -4.44 -2.59 -16.34
CA GLN A 98 -5.13 -2.56 -17.63
C GLN A 98 -6.66 -2.80 -17.52
N THR A 99 -7.24 -2.47 -16.37
CA THR A 99 -8.67 -2.56 -16.05
C THR A 99 -9.02 -1.50 -15.02
N GLU A 100 -10.30 -1.12 -14.92
CA GLU A 100 -10.76 -0.29 -13.81
C GLU A 100 -10.49 -0.99 -12.47
N PRO A 101 -9.91 -0.28 -11.48
CA PRO A 101 -9.79 -0.82 -10.14
C PRO A 101 -11.19 -0.96 -9.52
N SER A 102 -11.37 -2.01 -8.71
CA SER A 102 -12.55 -2.12 -7.87
C SER A 102 -12.50 -1.07 -6.77
N ILE A 103 -13.65 -0.46 -6.49
CA ILE A 103 -13.79 0.56 -5.46
C ILE A 103 -14.66 -0.03 -4.35
N ARG A 104 -14.13 -0.06 -3.12
CA ARG A 104 -14.91 -0.41 -1.94
C ARG A 104 -15.30 0.88 -1.22
N THR A 105 -16.60 1.05 -0.98
CA THR A 105 -17.13 2.14 -0.18
C THR A 105 -17.41 1.68 1.25
N GLU A 106 -17.24 2.57 2.22
CA GLU A 106 -17.54 2.31 3.62
C GLU A 106 -18.35 3.46 4.23
N THR A 107 -19.07 3.12 5.30
CA THR A 107 -19.76 4.06 6.20
C THR A 107 -19.18 3.90 7.60
N LEU A 108 -18.90 5.02 8.26
CA LEU A 108 -18.43 5.02 9.64
C LEU A 108 -19.62 5.14 10.59
N ARG A 109 -19.58 4.43 11.71
CA ARG A 109 -20.65 4.43 12.71
C ARG A 109 -20.08 4.71 14.08
N THR A 110 -20.82 5.48 14.87
CA THR A 110 -20.52 5.67 16.29
C THR A 110 -21.80 5.78 17.10
N SER A 111 -21.69 5.52 18.40
CA SER A 111 -22.74 5.71 19.37
C SER A 111 -22.26 6.69 20.44
N HIS A 112 -23.02 7.76 20.67
CA HIS A 112 -22.70 8.75 21.70
C HIS A 112 -23.99 9.19 22.39
N LYS A 113 -23.99 9.23 23.73
CA LYS A 113 -25.16 9.61 24.54
C LYS A 113 -26.45 8.83 24.19
N GLY A 114 -26.30 7.55 23.83
CA GLY A 114 -27.43 6.67 23.47
C GLY A 114 -28.04 6.93 22.09
N VAL A 115 -27.41 7.77 21.27
CA VAL A 115 -27.78 8.02 19.88
C VAL A 115 -26.74 7.41 18.96
N ASP A 116 -27.21 6.60 18.02
CA ASP A 116 -26.38 6.05 16.95
C ASP A 116 -26.40 7.00 15.74
N ILE A 117 -25.23 7.20 15.14
CA ILE A 117 -25.09 7.98 13.91
C ILE A 117 -24.13 7.30 12.95
N GLU A 118 -24.40 7.45 11.67
CA GLU A 118 -23.51 7.01 10.60
C GLU A 118 -23.08 8.16 9.71
N SER A 119 -21.90 8.04 9.13
CA SER A 119 -21.44 8.95 8.07
C SER A 119 -22.13 8.64 6.74
N GLN A 120 -22.04 9.57 5.81
CA GLN A 120 -22.26 9.25 4.41
C GLN A 120 -21.21 8.25 3.91
N PRO A 121 -21.57 7.39 2.93
CA PRO A 121 -20.63 6.47 2.32
C PRO A 121 -19.53 7.22 1.56
N TYR A 122 -18.30 6.72 1.64
CA TYR A 122 -17.15 7.25 0.93
C TYR A 122 -16.28 6.11 0.37
N PRO A 123 -15.49 6.34 -0.70
CA PRO A 123 -14.50 5.38 -1.18
C PRO A 123 -13.41 5.15 -0.12
N ALA A 124 -13.32 3.92 0.39
CA ALA A 124 -12.37 3.55 1.45
C ALA A 124 -11.20 2.74 0.92
N SER A 125 -11.37 2.03 -0.20
CA SER A 125 -10.25 1.37 -0.86
C SER A 125 -10.41 1.25 -2.36
N LEU A 126 -9.27 1.14 -3.02
CA LEU A 126 -9.12 0.76 -4.42
C LEU A 126 -8.36 -0.57 -4.46
N ALA A 127 -8.77 -1.50 -5.31
CA ALA A 127 -8.00 -2.72 -5.54
C ALA A 127 -7.93 -3.06 -7.02
N CYS A 128 -6.81 -3.62 -7.45
CA CYS A 128 -6.70 -4.20 -8.77
C CYS A 128 -5.81 -5.44 -8.76
N GLN A 129 -6.00 -6.30 -9.75
CA GLN A 129 -5.23 -7.52 -9.90
C GLN A 129 -4.84 -7.71 -11.36
N ARG A 130 -3.57 -8.05 -11.59
CA ARG A 130 -3.04 -8.42 -12.90
C ARG A 130 -2.33 -9.77 -12.77
N GLY A 131 -3.00 -10.82 -13.22
CA GLY A 131 -2.51 -12.19 -13.05
C GLY A 131 -2.34 -12.53 -11.56
N SER A 132 -1.11 -12.82 -11.14
CA SER A 132 -0.76 -13.14 -9.75
C SER A 132 -0.17 -11.96 -8.96
N ASP A 133 -0.34 -10.73 -9.45
CA ASP A 133 0.03 -9.50 -8.77
C ASP A 133 -1.23 -8.72 -8.37
N ARG A 134 -1.43 -8.53 -7.08
CA ARG A 134 -2.58 -7.87 -6.48
C ARG A 134 -2.11 -6.63 -5.73
N ILE A 135 -2.83 -5.53 -5.92
CA ILE A 135 -2.58 -4.26 -5.25
C ILE A 135 -3.88 -3.81 -4.57
N ASP A 136 -3.79 -3.50 -3.28
CA ASP A 136 -4.86 -2.91 -2.48
C ASP A 136 -4.36 -1.57 -1.91
N VAL A 137 -5.19 -0.55 -2.02
CA VAL A 137 -4.89 0.82 -1.59
C VAL A 137 -5.99 1.27 -0.64
N ALA A 138 -5.64 1.65 0.58
CA ALA A 138 -6.57 2.28 1.51
C ALA A 138 -6.58 3.79 1.31
N LEU A 139 -7.79 4.36 1.32
CA LEU A 139 -8.03 5.79 1.18
C LEU A 139 -8.51 6.35 2.52
N ALA A 140 -8.04 7.54 2.85
CA ALA A 140 -8.52 8.29 3.98
C ALA A 140 -10.00 8.68 3.79
N PRO A 141 -10.80 8.71 4.85
CA PRO A 141 -12.14 9.28 4.81
C PRO A 141 -12.11 10.78 4.44
N PRO A 142 -13.27 11.39 4.08
CA PRO A 142 -13.33 12.79 3.62
C PRO A 142 -12.70 13.81 4.56
N VAL A 143 -12.59 13.49 5.86
CA VAL A 143 -11.91 14.34 6.86
C VAL A 143 -10.47 14.70 6.48
N MET A 144 -9.79 13.87 5.68
CA MET A 144 -8.45 14.10 5.12
C MET A 144 -8.43 14.10 3.57
N GLY A 145 -9.61 14.20 2.94
CA GLY A 145 -9.70 14.45 1.50
C GLY A 145 -9.48 13.24 0.58
N GLY A 146 -9.68 11.99 1.04
CA GLY A 146 -9.65 10.84 0.13
C GLY A 146 -8.26 10.45 -0.37
N VAL A 147 -7.20 10.78 0.38
CA VAL A 147 -5.82 10.47 -0.01
C VAL A 147 -5.40 9.06 0.38
N VAL A 148 -4.39 8.51 -0.28
CA VAL A 148 -3.82 7.19 0.02
C VAL A 148 -3.11 7.18 1.37
N THR A 149 -3.51 6.27 2.26
CA THR A 149 -2.90 6.09 3.61
C THR A 149 -2.24 4.74 3.79
N ARG A 150 -2.59 3.75 2.97
CA ARG A 150 -1.92 2.44 2.92
C ARG A 150 -1.87 1.90 1.49
N ILE A 151 -0.78 1.24 1.16
CA ILE A 151 -0.62 0.49 -0.09
C ILE A 151 -0.10 -0.89 0.26
N GLU A 152 -0.75 -1.92 -0.24
CA GLU A 152 -0.36 -3.31 -0.14
C GLU A 152 -0.21 -3.89 -1.55
N ARG A 153 0.93 -4.51 -1.81
CA ARG A 153 1.17 -5.26 -3.04
C ARG A 153 1.59 -6.68 -2.70
N THR A 154 0.93 -7.65 -3.31
CA THR A 154 1.29 -9.07 -3.20
C THR A 154 1.46 -9.66 -4.60
N ALA A 155 2.67 -10.11 -4.91
CA ALA A 155 3.02 -10.71 -6.19
C ALA A 155 3.50 -12.15 -6.00
N SER A 156 3.00 -13.06 -6.82
CA SER A 156 3.56 -14.42 -6.95
C SER A 156 4.16 -14.59 -8.34
N TYR A 157 5.34 -15.20 -8.39
CA TYR A 157 6.07 -15.41 -9.63
C TYR A 157 6.08 -16.91 -9.99
N PRO A 158 5.69 -17.28 -11.22
CA PRO A 158 5.88 -18.64 -11.70
C PRO A 158 7.38 -18.93 -11.80
N PRO A 159 7.84 -20.17 -11.54
CA PRO A 159 9.27 -20.51 -11.52
C PRO A 159 10.04 -20.12 -12.79
N LEU A 160 9.37 -20.14 -13.95
CA LEU A 160 9.96 -19.81 -15.26
C LEU A 160 10.33 -18.33 -15.39
N ASN A 161 9.61 -17.42 -14.73
CA ASN A 161 9.79 -15.96 -14.82
C ASN A 161 10.09 -15.35 -13.43
N ALA A 162 10.58 -16.17 -12.51
CA ALA A 162 10.89 -15.76 -11.15
C ALA A 162 12.14 -14.86 -11.14
N PRO A 163 12.08 -13.65 -10.57
CA PRO A 163 13.26 -12.81 -10.46
C PRO A 163 14.29 -13.48 -9.56
N ALA A 164 15.57 -13.24 -9.84
CA ALA A 164 16.64 -13.74 -9.00
C ALA A 164 16.63 -13.01 -7.64
N TYR A 165 16.82 -13.74 -6.54
CA TYR A 165 16.76 -13.18 -5.19
C TYR A 165 17.77 -12.05 -4.98
N ASP A 166 19.03 -12.24 -5.40
CA ASP A 166 20.06 -11.21 -5.24
C ASP A 166 19.78 -9.95 -6.07
N ALA A 167 19.22 -10.11 -7.26
CA ALA A 167 18.82 -8.98 -8.11
C ALA A 167 17.65 -8.22 -7.49
N LEU A 168 16.61 -8.94 -7.02
CA LEU A 168 15.49 -8.33 -6.31
C LEU A 168 15.96 -7.60 -5.05
N ARG A 169 16.86 -8.20 -4.26
CA ARG A 169 17.44 -7.55 -3.07
C ARG A 169 18.10 -6.23 -3.44
N ALA A 170 18.93 -6.20 -4.48
CA ALA A 170 19.62 -4.98 -4.91
C ALA A 170 18.62 -3.88 -5.34
N GLU A 171 17.54 -4.24 -6.05
CA GLU A 171 16.51 -3.28 -6.43
C GLU A 171 15.73 -2.75 -5.23
N LEU A 172 15.39 -3.60 -4.27
CA LEU A 172 14.69 -3.17 -3.05
C LEU A 172 15.55 -2.22 -2.21
N THR A 173 16.85 -2.48 -2.11
CA THR A 173 17.79 -1.56 -1.44
C THR A 173 17.92 -0.24 -2.20
N ALA A 174 18.02 -0.27 -3.53
CA ALA A 174 18.12 0.96 -4.33
C ALA A 174 16.85 1.82 -4.28
N HIS A 175 15.67 1.19 -4.31
CA HIS A 175 14.39 1.92 -4.38
C HIS A 175 13.83 2.33 -3.02
N TYR A 176 14.06 1.52 -1.97
CA TYR A 176 13.44 1.74 -0.67
C TYR A 176 14.44 1.94 0.47
N ALA A 177 15.75 1.86 0.20
CA ALA A 177 16.78 1.77 1.24
C ALA A 177 16.55 0.59 2.22
N ALA A 178 15.87 -0.46 1.76
CA ALA A 178 15.54 -1.65 2.53
C ALA A 178 16.56 -2.76 2.28
N HIS A 179 17.20 -3.24 3.34
CA HIS A 179 18.23 -4.27 3.34
C HIS A 179 17.62 -5.60 3.78
N LEU A 180 17.19 -6.42 2.81
CA LEU A 180 16.74 -7.77 3.13
C LEU A 180 17.89 -8.59 3.72
N PRO A 181 17.65 -9.31 4.83
CA PRO A 181 18.64 -10.21 5.42
C PRO A 181 18.93 -11.40 4.49
N PRO A 182 19.96 -12.21 4.80
CA PRO A 182 20.10 -13.54 4.21
C PRO A 182 18.83 -14.39 4.42
N LEU A 183 18.57 -15.31 3.50
CA LEU A 183 17.43 -16.20 3.58
C LEU A 183 17.50 -17.09 4.84
N SER A 184 16.40 -17.15 5.58
CA SER A 184 16.18 -18.09 6.68
C SER A 184 14.95 -18.94 6.37
N GLY A 185 15.12 -20.26 6.30
CA GLY A 185 14.01 -21.18 5.99
C GLY A 185 13.34 -20.94 4.63
N GLY A 186 14.05 -20.38 3.64
CA GLY A 186 13.50 -20.04 2.32
C GLY A 186 12.72 -18.73 2.28
N SER A 187 12.90 -17.86 3.27
CA SER A 187 12.25 -16.54 3.34
C SER A 187 13.18 -15.47 3.91
N ALA A 188 12.89 -14.22 3.60
CA ALA A 188 13.52 -13.05 4.20
C ALA A 188 12.51 -11.92 4.31
N ALA A 189 12.59 -11.13 5.36
CA ALA A 189 11.75 -9.96 5.54
C ALA A 189 12.56 -8.82 6.16
N THR A 190 12.19 -7.59 5.84
CA THR A 190 12.70 -6.38 6.50
C THR A 190 11.55 -5.39 6.68
N ALA A 191 11.65 -4.53 7.69
CA ALA A 191 10.71 -3.45 7.91
C ALA A 191 11.43 -2.16 8.28
N LEU A 192 11.05 -1.06 7.63
CA LEU A 192 11.48 0.30 7.90
C LEU A 192 10.39 1.02 8.70
N TYR A 193 10.80 1.80 9.69
CA TYR A 193 9.92 2.54 10.61
C TYR A 193 10.32 3.99 10.67
N ALA A 194 9.44 4.90 10.28
CA ALA A 194 9.59 6.32 10.52
C ALA A 194 8.98 6.65 11.88
N LEU A 195 9.74 7.29 12.76
CA LEU A 195 9.18 7.87 13.99
C LEU A 195 8.60 9.26 13.73
N LYS A 196 7.68 9.69 14.60
CA LYS A 196 7.13 11.07 14.64
C LYS A 196 8.22 12.13 14.76
N SER A 197 9.36 11.79 15.37
CA SER A 197 10.53 12.67 15.48
C SER A 197 11.30 12.84 14.16
N GLY A 198 11.02 12.01 13.14
CA GLY A 198 11.65 12.08 11.82
C GLY A 198 12.60 10.92 11.43
N PRO A 199 13.43 10.35 12.34
CA PRO A 199 14.35 9.28 12.00
C PRO A 199 13.67 8.00 11.49
N VAL A 200 14.35 7.30 10.59
CA VAL A 200 13.94 5.99 10.06
C VAL A 200 14.84 4.90 10.62
N PHE A 201 14.24 3.81 11.09
CA PHE A 201 14.93 2.63 11.62
C PHE A 201 14.56 1.39 10.83
N GLU A 202 15.52 0.49 10.64
CA GLU A 202 15.30 -0.78 9.97
C GLU A 202 15.31 -1.95 10.97
N LYS A 203 14.40 -2.91 10.78
CA LYS A 203 14.39 -4.19 11.48
C LYS A 203 14.52 -5.33 10.48
N ALA A 204 15.63 -6.06 10.60
CA ALA A 204 15.97 -7.18 9.73
C ALA A 204 15.12 -8.44 9.93
N ASP A 205 14.24 -8.52 10.94
CA ASP A 205 13.31 -9.63 11.12
C ASP A 205 11.94 -9.36 10.46
N GLY A 206 11.74 -8.15 9.92
CA GLY A 206 10.47 -7.72 9.34
C GLY A 206 9.31 -7.74 10.33
N THR A 207 9.59 -7.75 11.65
CA THR A 207 8.54 -7.68 12.67
C THR A 207 7.81 -6.37 12.51
N GLY A 208 6.52 -6.45 12.16
CA GLY A 208 5.59 -5.32 12.09
C GLY A 208 5.55 -4.53 13.40
N ILE A 209 5.12 -3.27 13.33
CA ILE A 209 4.61 -2.57 14.51
C ILE A 209 3.10 -2.60 14.36
N ASP A 210 2.41 -3.38 15.19
CA ASP A 210 0.96 -3.34 15.21
C ASP A 210 0.49 -1.95 15.68
N PRO A 211 -0.38 -1.25 14.94
CA PRO A 211 -0.70 0.15 15.21
C PRO A 211 -1.57 0.41 16.45
N SER A 212 -2.31 -0.57 16.97
CA SER A 212 -3.06 -0.57 18.25
C SER A 212 -4.30 -1.50 18.13
N PRO A 213 -4.80 -2.13 19.21
CA PRO A 213 -4.22 -2.20 20.55
C PRO A 213 -3.00 -3.10 20.53
N SER A 214 -1.84 -2.48 20.64
CA SER A 214 -0.53 -3.09 20.49
C SER A 214 0.22 -2.84 21.77
N SER A 215 0.76 -3.92 22.34
CA SER A 215 1.66 -3.84 23.48
C SER A 215 3.04 -3.30 23.09
N ASP A 216 3.30 -3.02 21.80
CA ASP A 216 4.56 -2.41 21.37
C ASP A 216 4.57 -0.91 21.69
N PRO A 217 5.40 -0.44 22.65
CA PRO A 217 5.48 0.98 23.02
C PRO A 217 5.92 1.88 21.86
N ARG A 218 6.49 1.30 20.78
CA ARG A 218 6.88 2.04 19.58
C ARG A 218 5.68 2.40 18.70
N ALA A 219 4.51 1.77 18.86
CA ALA A 219 3.30 2.15 18.12
C ALA A 219 2.90 3.61 18.39
N ALA A 220 3.14 4.11 19.61
CA ALA A 220 2.86 5.50 19.98
C ALA A 220 3.79 6.51 19.28
N THR A 221 5.03 6.12 18.98
CA THR A 221 6.07 6.98 18.41
C THR A 221 6.29 6.77 16.92
N THR A 222 5.75 5.70 16.34
CA THR A 222 5.83 5.42 14.90
C THR A 222 4.82 6.30 14.15
N GLN A 223 5.31 6.97 13.11
CA GLN A 223 4.49 7.72 12.16
C GLN A 223 4.06 6.82 11.01
N ALA A 224 4.99 6.05 10.43
CA ALA A 224 4.72 5.22 9.27
C ALA A 224 5.69 4.03 9.19
N TRP A 225 5.34 3.05 8.37
CA TRP A 225 6.18 1.89 8.14
C TRP A 225 6.16 1.42 6.68
N LEU A 226 7.19 0.67 6.31
CA LEU A 226 7.28 -0.09 5.06
C LEU A 226 7.81 -1.49 5.40
N ARG A 227 7.06 -2.54 5.08
CA ARG A 227 7.49 -3.93 5.22
C ARG A 227 7.66 -4.56 3.86
N ILE A 228 8.74 -5.30 3.71
CA ILE A 228 9.02 -6.10 2.52
C ILE A 228 9.27 -7.54 2.99
N ALA A 229 8.54 -8.49 2.41
CA ALA A 229 8.72 -9.91 2.66
C ALA A 229 8.86 -10.67 1.35
N VAL A 230 9.85 -11.56 1.29
CA VAL A 230 10.17 -12.36 0.12
C VAL A 230 10.23 -13.83 0.52
N SER A 231 9.70 -14.69 -0.33
CA SER A 231 9.95 -16.14 -0.25
C SER A 231 10.54 -16.63 -1.55
N VAL A 232 11.42 -17.61 -1.47
CA VAL A 232 12.05 -18.24 -2.63
C VAL A 232 11.46 -19.63 -2.90
N VAL A 233 11.73 -20.17 -4.09
CA VAL A 233 11.34 -21.54 -4.44
C VAL A 233 12.17 -22.52 -3.59
N PRO A 234 11.57 -23.45 -2.83
CA PRO A 234 12.33 -24.34 -1.93
C PRO A 234 13.42 -25.15 -2.64
N GLN A 235 13.13 -25.63 -3.85
CA GLN A 235 14.08 -26.41 -4.66
C GLN A 235 15.07 -25.53 -5.46
N ASN A 236 14.86 -24.20 -5.48
CA ASN A 236 15.76 -23.25 -6.13
C ASN A 236 15.76 -21.92 -5.37
N PRO A 237 16.56 -21.80 -4.28
CA PRO A 237 16.60 -20.60 -3.45
C PRO A 237 17.09 -19.33 -4.16
N SER A 238 17.64 -19.44 -5.38
CA SER A 238 17.99 -18.29 -6.20
C SER A 238 16.79 -17.62 -6.87
N ALA A 239 15.65 -18.31 -6.97
CA ALA A 239 14.44 -17.84 -7.65
C ALA A 239 13.37 -17.41 -6.64
N VAL A 240 12.84 -16.20 -6.80
CA VAL A 240 11.78 -15.65 -5.94
C VAL A 240 10.43 -16.28 -6.30
N ARG A 241 9.73 -16.80 -5.29
CA ARG A 241 8.38 -17.34 -5.41
C ARG A 241 7.33 -16.26 -5.19
N SER A 242 7.52 -15.40 -4.18
CA SER A 242 6.54 -14.39 -3.82
C SER A 242 7.18 -13.17 -3.17
N LEU A 243 6.55 -12.02 -3.37
CA LEU A 243 6.91 -10.72 -2.82
C LEU A 243 5.66 -10.09 -2.19
N SER A 244 5.80 -9.58 -0.98
CA SER A 244 4.83 -8.71 -0.34
C SER A 244 5.51 -7.39 0.04
N ILE A 245 4.90 -6.28 -0.34
CA ILE A 245 5.33 -4.93 0.05
C ILE A 245 4.11 -4.20 0.61
N THR A 246 4.22 -3.70 1.82
CA THR A 246 3.17 -2.91 2.46
C THR A 246 3.76 -1.63 3.02
N THR A 247 3.12 -0.49 2.76
CA THR A 247 3.44 0.79 3.42
C THR A 247 2.19 1.46 3.94
N GLU A 248 2.29 2.05 5.13
CA GLU A 248 1.15 2.66 5.83
C GLU A 248 1.60 3.84 6.69
N ASP A 249 0.76 4.87 6.75
CA ASP A 249 0.90 6.04 7.63
C ASP A 249 -0.03 5.92 8.85
N ILE A 250 0.49 5.27 9.90
CA ILE A 250 -0.22 5.07 11.18
C ILE A 250 -0.57 6.41 11.84
N GLY A 251 0.31 7.40 11.76
CA GLY A 251 0.07 8.71 12.37
C GLY A 251 -1.08 9.46 11.68
N ALA A 252 -1.21 9.33 10.36
CA ALA A 252 -2.38 9.83 9.64
C ALA A 252 -3.66 9.12 10.07
N GLU A 253 -3.64 7.79 10.22
CA GLU A 253 -4.79 7.00 10.69
C GLU A 253 -5.27 7.43 12.09
N GLN A 254 -4.33 7.67 13.01
CA GLN A 254 -4.63 8.19 14.35
C GLN A 254 -5.31 9.57 14.29
N ALA A 255 -4.77 10.49 13.49
CA ALA A 255 -5.35 11.83 13.32
C ALA A 255 -6.75 11.78 12.69
N ILE A 256 -6.93 10.95 11.65
CA ILE A 256 -8.20 10.68 10.98
C ILE A 256 -9.23 10.18 11.99
N THR A 257 -8.87 9.17 12.78
CA THR A 257 -9.77 8.55 13.76
C THR A 257 -10.26 9.56 14.79
N ALA A 258 -9.35 10.37 15.35
CA ALA A 258 -9.70 11.41 16.31
C ALA A 258 -10.66 12.45 15.71
N GLU A 259 -10.43 12.87 14.47
CA GLU A 259 -11.27 13.86 13.79
C GLU A 259 -12.66 13.31 13.40
N ILE A 260 -12.74 12.04 12.97
CA ILE A 260 -14.02 11.36 12.72
C ILE A 260 -14.87 11.34 13.99
N ILE A 261 -14.29 10.87 15.10
CA ILE A 261 -14.99 10.81 16.39
C ILE A 261 -15.49 12.20 16.77
N ARG A 262 -14.65 13.23 16.61
CA ARG A 262 -15.02 14.62 16.89
C ARG A 262 -16.22 15.08 16.05
N GLN A 263 -16.20 14.87 14.74
CA GLN A 263 -17.30 15.30 13.85
C GLN A 263 -18.60 14.53 14.10
N LEU A 264 -18.53 13.21 14.27
CA LEU A 264 -19.72 12.40 14.53
C LEU A 264 -20.35 12.72 15.89
N ASN A 265 -19.55 12.90 16.94
CA ASN A 265 -20.05 13.30 18.26
C ASN A 265 -20.67 14.71 18.21
N THR A 266 -20.05 15.65 17.48
CA THR A 266 -20.61 17.00 17.27
C THR A 266 -21.97 16.94 16.58
N ALA A 267 -22.13 16.05 15.59
CA ALA A 267 -23.40 15.85 14.91
C ALA A 267 -24.48 15.27 15.84
N ILE A 268 -24.11 14.36 16.74
CA ILE A 268 -25.02 13.84 17.78
C ILE A 268 -25.43 14.95 18.75
N ASP A 269 -24.47 15.74 19.23
CA ASP A 269 -24.75 16.84 20.15
C ASP A 269 -25.67 17.89 19.53
N ALA A 270 -25.49 18.21 18.25
CA ALA A 270 -26.40 19.09 17.52
C ALA A 270 -27.82 18.50 17.41
N LYS A 271 -27.95 17.19 17.09
CA LYS A 271 -29.26 16.52 17.06
C LYS A 271 -29.96 16.56 18.42
N LEU A 272 -29.23 16.34 19.51
CA LEU A 272 -29.77 16.37 20.87
C LEU A 272 -30.12 17.79 21.33
N ALA A 273 -29.33 18.81 20.96
CA ALA A 273 -29.60 20.20 21.31
C ALA A 273 -30.91 20.73 20.69
N HIS A 274 -31.30 20.19 19.53
CA HIS A 274 -32.55 20.53 18.84
C HIS A 274 -33.72 19.60 19.20
N ALA A 275 -33.48 18.56 20.00
CA ALA A 275 -34.52 17.72 20.55
C ALA A 275 -35.19 18.44 21.74
N THR A 276 -36.08 19.40 21.46
CA THR A 276 -37.02 19.90 22.47
C THR A 276 -37.96 18.77 22.87
N ALA A 277 -37.59 17.99 23.87
CA ALA A 277 -38.54 17.17 24.59
C ALA A 277 -39.54 18.11 25.26
N LYS A 278 -40.77 18.16 24.75
CA LYS A 278 -41.88 18.67 25.56
C LYS A 278 -41.92 17.82 26.84
N PRO A 279 -42.00 18.41 28.03
CA PRO A 279 -42.33 17.62 29.21
C PRO A 279 -43.65 16.92 28.93
N ALA A 280 -43.67 15.59 29.04
CA ALA A 280 -44.92 14.87 29.10
C ALA A 280 -45.62 15.33 30.39
N LEU A 281 -46.72 16.06 30.23
CA LEU A 281 -47.70 16.33 31.29
C LEU A 281 -48.58 15.09 31.48
#